data_AF-A0A2W1ERR6-F1
#
_entry.id   AF-A0A2W1ERR6-F1
#
_cell.length_a   1.000
_cell.length_b   1.000
_cell.length_c   1.000
_cell.angle_alpha   90.00
_cell.angle_beta   90.00
_cell.angle_gamma   90.00
#
_symmetry.space_group_name_H-M   'P 1'
#
loop_
_entity.id
_entity.type
_entity.pdbx_description
1 polymer ?
#
loop_
_entity_poly.entity_id
_entity_poly.type
_entity_poly.pdbx_seq_one_letter_code
_entity_poly.pdbx_strand_id
1 'polypeptide(L)'
;MVRRQAANNLAKFIKAMPPSIVIDEMIPLFQHLASDDQDSVRLLTVDILIAIAEAVPKEQQSSHGVLLTALRSLFEDKSWRVRYMVADRFEKIAKAVDDEVVNRDLVPAFVKLLKDTEAEVRSAIAGQIPGFCALLERETLLHDVMPSIEELVSDQSQHVRAALGTQISGLAPILGKEETISHLLPMFLQMLKDEFPDVRLNIISKLESVNNVIGIELLSQSLLPAIVQLAEDKQWRVRLAIIEYVPLLASQLGVQFFDEKLSSLCMSWLGDTVFSIREASTQNLKKLTEVFGVEWANDAIVPKVMAMGQHPNYLYRMTTCFAVSTLAPALSLDVIEQSIIPMMDKLVNDDIPNIRFNVAKSYGQLINTLKQLPEQGTVIALEKAGTPGQGCQKATDVITKSILPNLEKLQQDDDVDVRYFATTAAQNFTDAMQT
;
A
#
# COMPACT_ATOMS: atom_id res chain seq x y z
N MET A 1 -33.86 -16.24 -21.50
CA MET A 1 -33.43 -16.90 -20.23
C MET A 1 -32.76 -18.26 -20.47
N VAL A 2 -33.33 -19.17 -21.26
CA VAL A 2 -32.74 -20.51 -21.49
C VAL A 2 -31.38 -20.45 -22.23
N ARG A 3 -31.28 -19.69 -23.34
CA ARG A 3 -30.00 -19.54 -24.08
C ARG A 3 -28.86 -19.01 -23.21
N ARG A 4 -29.16 -18.08 -22.30
CA ARG A 4 -28.20 -17.57 -21.31
C ARG A 4 -27.70 -18.67 -20.37
N GLN A 5 -28.61 -19.52 -19.86
CA GLN A 5 -28.22 -20.64 -19.00
C GLN A 5 -27.45 -21.72 -19.78
N ALA A 6 -27.80 -21.95 -21.04
CA ALA A 6 -27.02 -22.83 -21.91
C ALA A 6 -25.59 -22.29 -22.10
N ALA A 7 -25.43 -21.03 -22.50
CA ALA A 7 -24.12 -20.39 -22.66
C ALA A 7 -23.27 -20.46 -21.37
N ASN A 8 -23.89 -20.16 -20.22
CA ASN A 8 -23.20 -20.19 -18.91
C ASN A 8 -22.65 -21.58 -18.52
N ASN A 9 -23.29 -22.66 -18.98
CA ASN A 9 -22.87 -24.02 -18.66
C ASN A 9 -22.07 -24.70 -19.78
N LEU A 10 -22.12 -24.16 -21.01
CA LEU A 10 -21.47 -24.77 -22.18
C LEU A 10 -19.95 -24.84 -22.03
N ALA A 11 -19.31 -23.83 -21.44
CA ALA A 11 -17.87 -23.86 -21.18
C ALA A 11 -17.46 -25.04 -20.29
N LYS A 12 -18.28 -25.39 -19.28
CA LYS A 12 -18.04 -26.56 -18.41
C LYS A 12 -18.26 -27.87 -19.16
N PHE A 13 -19.26 -27.90 -20.04
CA PHE A 13 -19.57 -29.07 -20.85
C PHE A 13 -18.47 -29.38 -21.86
N ILE A 14 -17.94 -28.36 -22.53
CA ILE A 14 -16.82 -28.49 -23.49
C ILE A 14 -15.59 -29.14 -22.84
N LYS A 15 -15.27 -28.78 -21.61
CA LYS A 15 -14.12 -29.35 -20.87
C LYS A 15 -14.24 -30.85 -20.60
N ALA A 16 -15.44 -31.42 -20.71
CA ALA A 16 -15.68 -32.86 -20.56
C ALA A 16 -15.74 -33.61 -21.90
N MET A 17 -15.57 -32.92 -23.03
CA MET A 17 -15.71 -33.50 -24.37
C MET A 17 -14.34 -33.80 -25.00
N PRO A 18 -14.24 -34.85 -25.83
CA PRO A 18 -13.04 -35.07 -26.63
C PRO A 18 -12.91 -33.98 -27.72
N PRO A 19 -11.68 -33.64 -28.16
CA PRO A 19 -11.45 -32.55 -29.13
C PRO A 19 -12.25 -32.67 -30.43
N SER A 20 -12.46 -33.88 -30.95
CA SER A 20 -13.26 -34.09 -32.16
C SER A 20 -14.71 -33.61 -32.00
N ILE A 21 -15.34 -33.91 -30.86
CA ILE A 21 -16.72 -33.46 -30.57
C ILE A 21 -16.76 -31.95 -30.34
N VAL A 22 -15.71 -31.39 -29.73
CA VAL A 22 -15.60 -29.93 -29.59
C VAL A 22 -15.60 -29.26 -30.96
N ILE A 23 -14.79 -29.77 -31.90
CA ILE A 23 -14.67 -29.24 -33.25
C ILE A 23 -15.97 -29.40 -34.04
N ASP A 24 -16.53 -30.61 -34.06
CA ASP A 24 -17.65 -30.95 -34.95
C ASP A 24 -19.00 -30.42 -34.45
N GLU A 25 -19.22 -30.40 -33.13
CA GLU A 25 -20.52 -30.08 -32.54
C GLU A 25 -20.52 -28.79 -31.70
N MET A 26 -19.47 -28.53 -30.92
CA MET A 26 -19.48 -27.40 -29.99
C MET A 26 -19.17 -26.06 -30.67
N ILE A 27 -18.28 -26.04 -31.69
CA ILE A 27 -17.99 -24.82 -32.45
C ILE A 27 -19.25 -24.25 -33.12
N PRO A 28 -20.09 -25.03 -33.85
CA PRO A 28 -21.33 -24.50 -34.42
C PRO A 28 -22.30 -23.93 -33.37
N LEU A 29 -22.43 -24.58 -32.22
CA LEU A 29 -23.27 -24.09 -31.12
C LEU A 29 -22.73 -22.78 -30.55
N PHE A 30 -21.41 -22.69 -30.37
CA PHE A 30 -20.76 -21.45 -29.98
C PHE A 30 -21.01 -20.33 -30.98
N GLN A 31 -20.88 -20.57 -32.29
CA GLN A 31 -21.15 -19.54 -33.31
C GLN A 31 -22.59 -19.00 -33.23
N HIS A 32 -23.56 -19.90 -33.03
CA HIS A 32 -24.96 -19.52 -32.88
C HIS A 32 -25.16 -18.59 -31.67
N LEU A 33 -24.53 -18.89 -30.53
CA LEU A 33 -24.60 -18.07 -29.33
C LEU A 33 -23.80 -16.78 -29.45
N ALA A 34 -22.65 -16.79 -30.13
CA ALA A 34 -21.80 -15.62 -30.33
C ALA A 34 -22.46 -14.59 -31.25
N SER A 35 -23.39 -15.02 -32.11
CA SER A 35 -24.19 -14.16 -32.98
C SER A 35 -25.58 -13.82 -32.41
N ASP A 36 -25.85 -14.14 -31.14
CA ASP A 36 -27.16 -13.94 -30.51
C ASP A 36 -27.54 -12.44 -30.47
N ASP A 37 -28.83 -12.15 -30.61
CA ASP A 37 -29.33 -10.78 -30.59
C ASP A 37 -29.13 -10.10 -29.22
N GLN A 38 -29.11 -10.89 -28.15
CA GLN A 38 -28.97 -10.43 -26.77
C GLN A 38 -27.50 -10.39 -26.33
N ASP A 39 -27.02 -9.22 -25.92
CA ASP A 39 -25.66 -9.06 -25.40
C ASP A 39 -25.40 -9.92 -24.15
N SER A 40 -26.42 -10.10 -23.30
CA SER A 40 -26.38 -10.94 -22.11
C SER A 40 -26.12 -12.41 -22.37
N VAL A 41 -26.28 -12.87 -23.62
CA VAL A 41 -25.88 -14.20 -24.08
C VAL A 41 -24.48 -14.13 -24.68
N ARG A 42 -24.22 -13.17 -25.59
CA ARG A 42 -22.92 -13.01 -26.26
C ARG A 42 -21.76 -12.82 -25.28
N LEU A 43 -21.94 -12.06 -24.20
CA LEU A 43 -20.86 -11.87 -23.22
C LEU A 43 -20.42 -13.19 -22.56
N LEU A 44 -21.33 -14.15 -22.40
CA LEU A 44 -21.00 -15.47 -21.83
C LEU A 44 -20.21 -16.35 -22.81
N THR A 45 -20.18 -16.00 -24.10
CA THR A 45 -19.47 -16.82 -25.10
C THR A 45 -17.96 -16.63 -25.04
N VAL A 46 -17.45 -15.63 -24.31
CA VAL A 46 -16.02 -15.45 -24.08
C VAL A 46 -15.42 -16.64 -23.34
N ASP A 47 -16.06 -17.09 -22.24
CA ASP A 47 -15.59 -18.26 -21.49
C ASP A 47 -15.76 -19.57 -22.30
N ILE A 48 -16.75 -19.62 -23.19
CA ILE A 48 -16.96 -20.74 -24.11
C ILE A 48 -15.81 -20.79 -25.13
N LEU A 49 -15.47 -19.65 -25.74
CA LEU A 49 -14.34 -19.55 -26.67
C LEU A 49 -13.03 -20.00 -26.02
N ILE A 50 -12.75 -19.56 -24.79
CA ILE A 50 -11.56 -20.00 -24.03
C ILE A 50 -11.57 -21.52 -23.84
N ALA A 51 -12.70 -22.10 -23.43
CA ALA A 51 -12.82 -23.55 -23.25
C ALA A 51 -12.64 -24.33 -24.57
N ILE A 52 -13.10 -23.80 -25.70
CA ILE A 52 -12.86 -24.38 -27.03
C ILE A 52 -11.37 -24.30 -27.37
N ALA A 53 -10.76 -23.13 -27.23
CA ALA A 53 -9.34 -22.94 -27.54
C ALA A 53 -8.43 -23.82 -26.68
N GLU A 54 -8.75 -24.00 -25.39
CA GLU A 54 -8.04 -24.93 -24.49
C GLU A 54 -8.18 -26.41 -24.90
N ALA A 55 -9.29 -26.79 -25.55
CA ALA A 55 -9.57 -28.17 -25.95
C ALA A 55 -9.06 -28.53 -27.36
N VAL A 56 -8.96 -27.54 -28.25
CA VAL A 56 -8.46 -27.71 -29.62
C VAL A 56 -6.93 -27.60 -29.62
N PRO A 57 -6.19 -28.58 -30.16
CA PRO A 57 -4.73 -28.51 -30.26
C PRO A 57 -4.27 -27.23 -30.95
N LYS A 58 -3.25 -26.56 -30.39
CA LYS A 58 -2.78 -25.25 -30.86
C LYS A 58 -2.42 -25.26 -32.35
N GLU A 59 -1.83 -26.33 -32.85
CA GLU A 59 -1.42 -26.48 -34.25
C GLU A 59 -2.60 -26.50 -35.23
N GLN A 60 -3.81 -26.78 -34.74
CA GLN A 60 -5.04 -26.82 -35.55
C GLN A 60 -5.83 -25.52 -35.46
N GLN A 61 -5.55 -24.64 -34.50
CA GLN A 61 -6.35 -23.44 -34.23
C GLN A 61 -6.34 -22.45 -35.40
N SER A 62 -5.17 -22.14 -35.98
CA SER A 62 -5.06 -21.31 -37.19
C SER A 62 -5.88 -21.82 -38.38
N SER A 63 -6.17 -23.12 -38.45
CA SER A 63 -6.99 -23.71 -39.51
C SER A 63 -8.51 -23.55 -39.29
N HIS A 64 -8.93 -23.21 -38.08
CA HIS A 64 -10.33 -22.98 -37.73
C HIS A 64 -10.73 -21.51 -37.93
N GLY A 65 -10.81 -21.06 -39.19
CA GLY A 65 -11.13 -19.66 -39.53
C GLY A 65 -12.46 -19.14 -38.94
N VAL A 66 -13.38 -20.03 -38.63
CA VAL A 66 -14.62 -19.75 -37.89
C VAL A 66 -14.35 -19.19 -36.49
N LEU A 67 -13.45 -19.82 -35.73
CA LEU A 67 -13.13 -19.40 -34.36
C LEU A 67 -12.44 -18.04 -34.34
N LEU A 68 -11.53 -17.82 -35.29
CA LEU A 68 -10.85 -16.54 -35.46
C LEU A 68 -11.82 -15.42 -35.84
N THR A 69 -12.78 -15.71 -36.72
CA THR A 69 -13.83 -14.75 -37.09
C THR A 69 -14.69 -14.38 -35.90
N ALA A 70 -15.10 -15.37 -35.09
CA ALA A 70 -15.88 -15.13 -33.88
C ALA A 70 -15.07 -14.33 -32.85
N LEU A 71 -13.81 -14.68 -32.61
CA LEU A 71 -12.91 -13.94 -31.72
C LEU A 71 -12.81 -12.46 -32.13
N ARG A 72 -12.53 -12.18 -33.40
CA ARG A 72 -12.48 -10.82 -33.95
C ARG A 72 -13.80 -10.07 -33.75
N SER A 73 -14.93 -10.74 -33.95
CA SER A 73 -16.25 -10.12 -33.75
C SER A 73 -16.51 -9.74 -32.28
N LEU A 74 -15.97 -10.50 -31.32
CA LEU A 74 -16.11 -10.21 -29.89
C LEU A 74 -15.27 -8.99 -29.47
N PHE A 75 -14.08 -8.80 -30.04
CA PHE A 75 -13.27 -7.60 -29.82
C PHE A 75 -13.99 -6.32 -30.29
N GLU A 76 -14.80 -6.43 -31.33
CA GLU A 76 -15.48 -5.31 -31.99
C GLU A 76 -16.99 -5.27 -31.71
N ASP A 77 -17.47 -6.01 -30.70
CA ASP A 77 -18.91 -6.11 -30.44
C ASP A 77 -19.51 -4.73 -30.14
N LYS A 78 -20.69 -4.48 -30.69
CA LYS A 78 -21.45 -3.24 -30.48
C LYS A 78 -21.75 -2.97 -29.00
N SER A 79 -21.93 -4.02 -28.19
CA SER A 79 -22.14 -3.90 -26.74
C SER A 79 -20.82 -3.84 -26.01
N TRP A 80 -20.60 -2.73 -25.31
CA TRP A 80 -19.41 -2.56 -24.47
C TRP A 80 -19.31 -3.64 -23.38
N ARG A 81 -20.42 -4.26 -22.96
CA ARG A 81 -20.42 -5.34 -21.96
C ARG A 81 -19.75 -6.61 -22.49
N VAL A 82 -19.88 -6.86 -23.79
CA VAL A 82 -19.20 -7.98 -24.45
C VAL A 82 -17.71 -7.66 -24.58
N ARG A 83 -17.37 -6.46 -25.06
CA ARG A 83 -15.97 -6.00 -25.15
C ARG A 83 -15.27 -5.98 -23.79
N TYR A 84 -15.98 -5.55 -22.74
CA TYR A 84 -15.55 -5.62 -21.35
C TYR A 84 -15.23 -7.05 -20.93
N MET A 85 -16.10 -8.01 -21.24
CA MET A 85 -15.87 -9.40 -20.86
C MET A 85 -14.64 -9.98 -21.57
N VAL A 86 -14.41 -9.60 -22.82
CA VAL A 86 -13.19 -9.97 -23.55
C VAL A 86 -11.96 -9.34 -22.91
N ALA A 87 -12.03 -8.05 -22.58
CA ALA A 87 -10.96 -7.33 -21.89
C ALA A 87 -10.64 -7.94 -20.51
N ASP A 88 -11.63 -8.31 -19.71
CA ASP A 88 -11.48 -8.93 -18.38
C ASP A 88 -10.94 -10.39 -18.44
N ARG A 89 -10.87 -10.97 -19.63
CA ARG A 89 -10.36 -12.33 -19.87
C ARG A 89 -9.18 -12.37 -20.83
N PHE A 90 -8.62 -11.21 -21.19
CA PHE A 90 -7.69 -11.10 -22.30
C PHE A 90 -6.45 -11.98 -22.15
N GLU A 91 -5.84 -12.01 -20.95
CA GLU A 91 -4.68 -12.86 -20.67
C GLU A 91 -5.00 -14.35 -20.84
N LYS A 92 -6.20 -14.77 -20.40
CA LYS A 92 -6.63 -16.17 -20.54
C LYS A 92 -6.86 -16.57 -21.99
N ILE A 93 -7.44 -15.66 -22.79
CA ILE A 93 -7.61 -15.86 -24.24
C ILE A 93 -6.23 -16.01 -24.88
N ALA A 94 -5.29 -15.12 -24.56
CA ALA A 94 -3.93 -15.15 -25.10
C ALA A 94 -3.19 -16.46 -24.79
N LYS A 95 -3.34 -17.00 -23.57
CA LYS A 95 -2.73 -18.28 -23.19
C LYS A 95 -3.34 -19.49 -23.91
N ALA A 96 -4.63 -19.41 -24.24
CA ALA A 96 -5.38 -20.49 -24.87
C ALA A 96 -5.14 -20.59 -26.39
N VAL A 97 -4.67 -19.51 -27.03
CA VAL A 97 -4.38 -19.48 -28.47
C VAL A 97 -2.90 -19.76 -28.79
N ASP A 98 -2.58 -19.99 -30.07
CA ASP A 98 -1.21 -20.06 -30.57
C ASP A 98 -0.57 -18.68 -30.79
N ASP A 99 0.75 -18.65 -30.92
CA ASP A 99 1.54 -17.40 -31.01
C ASP A 99 1.28 -16.63 -32.33
N GLU A 100 0.86 -17.30 -33.41
CA GLU A 100 0.48 -16.64 -34.66
C GLU A 100 -0.78 -15.79 -34.44
N VAL A 101 -1.78 -16.36 -33.75
CA VAL A 101 -3.02 -15.67 -33.39
C VAL A 101 -2.73 -14.54 -32.38
N VAL A 102 -1.83 -14.75 -31.41
CA VAL A 102 -1.42 -13.67 -30.49
C VAL A 102 -0.92 -12.45 -31.26
N ASN A 103 0.06 -12.65 -32.15
CA ASN A 103 0.70 -11.55 -32.86
C ASN A 103 -0.22 -10.92 -33.91
N ARG A 104 -0.93 -11.73 -34.70
CA ARG A 104 -1.77 -11.23 -35.80
C ARG A 104 -3.07 -10.59 -35.33
N ASP A 105 -3.70 -11.15 -34.30
CA ASP A 105 -5.07 -10.81 -33.91
C ASP A 105 -5.15 -10.14 -32.53
N LEU A 106 -4.43 -10.65 -31.53
CA LEU A 106 -4.55 -10.11 -30.16
C LEU A 106 -3.75 -8.83 -29.96
N VAL A 107 -2.56 -8.68 -30.52
CA VAL A 107 -1.79 -7.43 -30.36
C VAL A 107 -2.57 -6.20 -30.88
N PRO A 108 -3.13 -6.21 -32.11
CA PRO A 108 -3.97 -5.10 -32.58
C PRO A 108 -5.24 -4.92 -31.75
N ALA A 109 -5.88 -6.03 -31.30
CA ALA A 109 -7.08 -5.96 -30.48
C ALA A 109 -6.80 -5.38 -29.08
N PHE A 110 -5.66 -5.70 -28.47
CA PHE A 110 -5.24 -5.18 -27.18
C PHE A 110 -5.07 -3.67 -27.25
N VAL A 111 -4.32 -3.18 -28.25
CA VAL A 111 -4.16 -1.74 -28.53
C VAL A 111 -5.50 -1.06 -28.75
N LYS A 112 -6.40 -1.67 -29.52
CA LYS A 112 -7.74 -1.13 -29.76
C LYS A 112 -8.58 -1.05 -28.49
N LEU A 113 -8.54 -2.07 -27.63
CA LEU A 113 -9.27 -2.09 -26.36
C LEU A 113 -8.69 -1.10 -25.34
N LEU A 114 -7.38 -0.86 -25.33
CA LEU A 114 -6.76 0.22 -24.54
C LEU A 114 -7.30 1.60 -24.96
N LYS A 115 -7.78 1.75 -26.19
CA LYS A 115 -8.36 2.97 -26.75
C LYS A 115 -9.88 2.89 -26.91
N ASP A 116 -10.55 1.97 -26.20
CA ASP A 116 -12.01 1.82 -26.27
C ASP A 116 -12.72 3.11 -25.83
N THR A 117 -13.91 3.38 -26.37
CA THR A 117 -14.69 4.57 -25.98
C THR A 117 -15.16 4.51 -24.53
N GLU A 118 -15.44 3.31 -24.01
CA GLU A 118 -15.95 3.11 -22.65
C GLU A 118 -14.82 2.92 -21.63
N ALA A 119 -14.87 3.69 -20.55
CA ALA A 119 -13.83 3.68 -19.53
C ALA A 119 -13.75 2.32 -18.81
N GLU A 120 -14.87 1.63 -18.61
CA GLU A 120 -14.94 0.31 -17.99
C GLU A 120 -14.16 -0.73 -18.79
N VAL A 121 -14.22 -0.67 -20.13
CA VAL A 121 -13.46 -1.57 -21.01
C VAL A 121 -11.97 -1.26 -20.90
N ARG A 122 -11.60 0.03 -20.95
CA ARG A 122 -10.21 0.48 -20.79
C ARG A 122 -9.63 0.10 -19.42
N SER A 123 -10.41 0.21 -18.35
CA SER A 123 -10.02 -0.22 -17.01
C SER A 123 -9.81 -1.74 -16.92
N ALA A 124 -10.70 -2.53 -17.54
CA ALA A 124 -10.59 -3.99 -17.55
C ALA A 124 -9.33 -4.46 -18.29
N ILE A 125 -9.08 -3.91 -19.49
CA ILE A 125 -7.90 -4.29 -20.29
C ILE A 125 -6.60 -3.80 -19.65
N ALA A 126 -6.60 -2.63 -18.99
CA ALA A 126 -5.46 -2.15 -18.22
C ALA A 126 -5.06 -3.15 -17.11
N GLY A 127 -6.06 -3.81 -16.50
CA GLY A 127 -5.87 -4.89 -15.54
C GLY A 127 -5.13 -6.12 -16.09
N GLN A 128 -5.07 -6.30 -17.40
CA GLN A 128 -4.41 -7.44 -18.06
C GLN A 128 -2.99 -7.13 -18.57
N ILE A 129 -2.53 -5.88 -18.45
CA ILE A 129 -1.26 -5.41 -19.02
C ILE A 129 -0.08 -6.33 -18.68
N PRO A 130 0.25 -6.62 -17.40
CA PRO A 130 1.43 -7.41 -17.08
C PRO A 130 1.34 -8.83 -17.64
N GLY A 131 0.17 -9.44 -17.54
CA GLY A 131 -0.09 -10.80 -17.99
C GLY A 131 0.02 -10.97 -19.49
N PHE A 132 -0.54 -10.03 -20.27
CA PHE A 132 -0.45 -10.06 -21.73
C PHE A 132 0.96 -9.72 -22.22
N CYS A 133 1.58 -8.67 -21.66
CA CYS A 133 2.93 -8.26 -22.05
C CYS A 133 3.99 -9.35 -21.80
N ALA A 134 3.79 -10.22 -20.80
CA ALA A 134 4.68 -11.35 -20.53
C ALA A 134 4.65 -12.45 -21.61
N LEU A 135 3.66 -12.43 -22.52
CA LEU A 135 3.52 -13.38 -23.62
C LEU A 135 4.08 -12.84 -24.94
N LEU A 136 4.52 -11.58 -24.98
CA LEU A 136 4.95 -10.92 -26.21
C LEU A 136 6.46 -10.97 -26.39
N GLU A 137 6.89 -10.98 -27.65
CA GLU A 137 8.27 -10.68 -27.99
C GLU A 137 8.59 -9.21 -27.67
N ARG A 138 9.86 -8.96 -27.33
CA ARG A 138 10.31 -7.65 -26.86
C ARG A 138 10.05 -6.53 -27.87
N GLU A 139 10.28 -6.79 -29.17
CA GLU A 139 10.10 -5.80 -30.23
C GLU A 139 8.64 -5.37 -30.36
N THR A 140 7.72 -6.33 -30.41
CA THR A 140 6.26 -6.10 -30.44
C THR A 140 5.78 -5.36 -29.20
N LEU A 141 6.25 -5.75 -28.01
CA LEU A 141 5.90 -5.07 -26.76
C LEU A 141 6.29 -3.58 -26.80
N LEU A 142 7.52 -3.27 -27.20
CA LEU A 142 8.05 -1.91 -27.19
C LEU A 142 7.49 -1.04 -28.32
N HIS A 143 7.35 -1.59 -29.52
CA HIS A 143 6.94 -0.81 -30.70
C HIS A 143 5.42 -0.68 -30.83
N ASP A 144 4.68 -1.76 -30.61
CA ASP A 144 3.25 -1.81 -30.94
C ASP A 144 2.35 -1.55 -29.71
N VAL A 145 2.77 -2.04 -28.54
CA VAL A 145 1.94 -2.01 -27.32
C VAL A 145 2.30 -0.86 -26.37
N MET A 146 3.59 -0.63 -26.11
CA MET A 146 4.06 0.37 -25.14
C MET A 146 3.49 1.78 -25.37
N PRO A 147 3.43 2.33 -26.60
CA PRO A 147 2.90 3.68 -26.82
C PRO A 147 1.45 3.83 -26.34
N SER A 148 0.64 2.78 -26.48
CA SER A 148 -0.75 2.80 -26.02
C SER A 148 -0.88 2.68 -24.50
N ILE A 149 0.07 2.01 -23.84
CA ILE A 149 0.15 1.95 -22.38
C ILE A 149 0.56 3.32 -21.81
N GLU A 150 1.52 4.00 -22.44
CA GLU A 150 1.95 5.35 -22.04
C GLU A 150 0.82 6.38 -22.14
N GLU A 151 0.00 6.30 -23.20
CA GLU A 151 -1.17 7.16 -23.38
C GLU A 151 -2.17 7.05 -22.21
N LEU A 152 -2.32 5.88 -21.58
CA LEU A 152 -3.25 5.67 -20.47
C LEU A 152 -2.92 6.51 -19.22
N VAL A 153 -1.68 6.96 -19.06
CA VAL A 153 -1.30 7.83 -17.94
C VAL A 153 -2.06 9.16 -17.97
N SER A 154 -2.49 9.58 -19.16
CA SER A 154 -3.26 10.81 -19.37
C SER A 154 -4.72 10.54 -19.73
N ASP A 155 -5.23 9.34 -19.44
CA ASP A 155 -6.62 8.98 -19.70
C ASP A 155 -7.58 9.93 -18.96
N GLN A 156 -8.70 10.29 -19.60
CA GLN A 156 -9.68 11.20 -19.01
C GLN A 156 -10.37 10.59 -17.78
N SER A 157 -10.49 9.27 -17.71
CA SER A 157 -11.10 8.57 -16.58
C SER A 157 -10.08 8.26 -15.49
N GLN A 158 -10.33 8.79 -14.29
CA GLN A 158 -9.56 8.46 -13.09
C GLN A 158 -9.55 6.94 -12.79
N HIS A 159 -10.60 6.21 -13.18
CA HIS A 159 -10.68 4.76 -12.95
C HIS A 159 -9.73 3.98 -13.87
N VAL A 160 -9.49 4.48 -15.09
CA VAL A 160 -8.52 3.89 -16.01
C VAL A 160 -7.10 4.16 -15.52
N ARG A 161 -6.80 5.42 -15.15
CA ARG A 161 -5.51 5.78 -14.55
C ARG A 161 -5.24 5.00 -13.26
N ALA A 162 -6.25 4.84 -12.41
CA ALA A 162 -6.13 4.06 -11.18
C ALA A 162 -5.86 2.57 -11.48
N ALA A 163 -6.56 1.98 -12.45
CA ALA A 163 -6.33 0.61 -12.90
C ALA A 163 -4.90 0.41 -13.41
N LEU A 164 -4.41 1.31 -14.29
CA LEU A 164 -3.01 1.30 -14.72
C LEU A 164 -2.04 1.38 -13.54
N GLY A 165 -2.30 2.26 -12.57
CA GLY A 165 -1.45 2.44 -11.40
C GLY A 165 -1.33 1.19 -10.53
N THR A 166 -2.34 0.31 -10.53
CA THR A 166 -2.24 -0.99 -9.84
C THR A 166 -1.33 -1.99 -10.55
N GLN A 167 -1.19 -1.88 -11.87
CA GLN A 167 -0.53 -2.88 -12.73
C GLN A 167 0.86 -2.48 -13.20
N ILE A 168 1.16 -1.19 -13.30
CA ILE A 168 2.35 -0.65 -13.97
C ILE A 168 3.68 -1.22 -13.45
N SER A 169 3.80 -1.51 -12.14
CA SER A 169 5.02 -2.12 -11.59
C SER A 169 5.26 -3.56 -12.08
N GLY A 170 4.22 -4.26 -12.53
CA GLY A 170 4.31 -5.60 -13.09
C GLY A 170 5.06 -5.65 -14.43
N LEU A 171 5.21 -4.51 -15.12
CA LEU A 171 5.99 -4.40 -16.34
C LEU A 171 7.51 -4.34 -16.09
N ALA A 172 7.94 -3.88 -14.91
CA ALA A 172 9.35 -3.71 -14.61
C ALA A 172 10.22 -4.99 -14.78
N PRO A 173 9.80 -6.17 -14.27
CA PRO A 173 10.56 -7.41 -14.50
C PRO A 173 10.53 -7.90 -15.96
N ILE A 174 9.52 -7.52 -16.75
CA ILE A 174 9.38 -7.92 -18.16
C ILE A 174 10.31 -7.08 -19.05
N LEU A 175 10.34 -5.77 -18.78
CA LEU A 175 11.08 -4.79 -19.55
C LEU A 175 12.59 -4.79 -19.25
N GLY A 176 12.95 -5.11 -18.01
CA GLY A 176 14.31 -4.96 -17.50
C GLY A 176 14.64 -3.52 -17.15
N LYS A 177 15.87 -3.29 -16.65
CA LYS A 177 16.27 -2.03 -16.04
C LYS A 177 16.21 -0.82 -16.98
N GLU A 178 16.79 -0.94 -18.17
CA GLU A 178 16.91 0.19 -19.12
C GLU A 178 15.55 0.74 -19.54
N GLU A 179 14.65 -0.14 -20.00
CA GLU A 179 13.31 0.27 -20.45
C GLU A 179 12.40 0.67 -19.30
N THR A 180 12.58 0.08 -18.10
CA THR A 180 11.87 0.55 -16.90
C THR A 180 12.21 2.01 -16.61
N ILE A 181 13.48 2.40 -16.78
CA ILE A 181 13.90 3.78 -16.59
C ILE A 181 13.41 4.67 -17.72
N SER A 182 13.49 4.21 -18.98
CA SER A 182 13.09 4.98 -20.16
C SER A 182 11.59 5.26 -20.21
N HIS A 183 10.77 4.24 -19.93
CA HIS A 183 9.31 4.29 -20.12
C HIS A 183 8.55 4.40 -18.80
N LEU A 184 8.78 3.47 -17.87
CA LEU A 184 7.94 3.38 -16.66
C LEU A 184 8.22 4.51 -15.67
N LEU A 185 9.47 4.92 -15.47
CA LEU A 185 9.80 5.98 -14.50
C LEU A 185 9.09 7.31 -14.82
N PRO A 186 9.07 7.83 -16.07
CA PRO A 186 8.25 8.98 -16.44
C PRO A 186 6.76 8.81 -16.11
N MET A 187 6.19 7.64 -16.44
CA MET A 187 4.79 7.33 -16.13
C MET A 187 4.54 7.36 -14.62
N PHE A 188 5.39 6.71 -13.82
CA PHE A 188 5.33 6.72 -12.36
C PHE A 188 5.34 8.14 -11.79
N LEU A 189 6.27 8.98 -12.25
CA LEU A 189 6.41 10.36 -11.78
C LEU A 189 5.19 11.23 -12.14
N GLN A 190 4.60 11.02 -13.31
CA GLN A 190 3.38 11.71 -13.71
C GLN A 190 2.19 11.26 -12.85
N MET A 191 2.01 9.96 -12.63
CA MET A 191 0.90 9.42 -11.83
C MET A 191 1.03 9.71 -10.33
N LEU A 192 2.25 9.88 -9.80
CA LEU A 192 2.45 10.41 -8.44
C LEU A 192 1.90 11.83 -8.29
N LYS A 193 1.81 12.60 -9.38
CA LYS A 193 1.27 13.96 -9.40
C LYS A 193 -0.17 14.03 -9.90
N ASP A 194 -0.86 12.89 -10.01
CA ASP A 194 -2.24 12.83 -10.48
C ASP A 194 -3.17 13.65 -9.59
N GLU A 195 -4.22 14.24 -10.15
CA GLU A 195 -5.20 15.00 -9.38
C GLU A 195 -6.04 14.11 -8.46
N PHE A 196 -6.26 12.84 -8.84
CA PHE A 196 -7.09 11.91 -8.08
C PHE A 196 -6.30 11.11 -7.04
N PRO A 197 -6.70 11.13 -5.75
CA PRO A 197 -5.93 10.47 -4.69
C PRO A 197 -5.73 8.97 -4.88
N ASP A 198 -6.71 8.24 -5.41
CA ASP A 198 -6.57 6.78 -5.54
C ASP A 198 -5.50 6.39 -6.56
N VAL A 199 -5.28 7.22 -7.59
CA VAL A 199 -4.16 7.02 -8.54
C VAL A 199 -2.85 7.17 -7.80
N ARG A 200 -2.67 8.26 -7.04
CA ARG A 200 -1.47 8.51 -6.24
C ARG A 200 -1.21 7.39 -5.24
N LEU A 201 -2.25 6.94 -4.51
CA LEU A 201 -2.18 5.84 -3.54
C LEU A 201 -1.75 4.53 -4.19
N ASN A 202 -2.32 4.18 -5.34
CA ASN A 202 -1.94 2.97 -6.07
C ASN A 202 -0.46 3.01 -6.43
N ILE A 203 0.06 4.15 -6.89
CA ILE A 203 1.47 4.30 -7.22
C ILE A 203 2.38 4.24 -5.98
N ILE A 204 2.00 4.90 -4.88
CA ILE A 204 2.77 4.86 -3.61
C ILE A 204 2.92 3.42 -3.14
N SER A 205 1.86 2.61 -3.22
CA SER A 205 1.90 1.20 -2.82
C SER A 205 2.87 0.32 -3.62
N LYS A 206 3.36 0.82 -4.77
CA LYS A 206 4.28 0.11 -5.69
C LYS A 206 5.68 0.69 -5.73
N LEU A 207 5.98 1.74 -4.95
CA LEU A 207 7.29 2.40 -5.00
C LEU A 207 8.44 1.47 -4.63
N GLU A 208 8.25 0.54 -3.70
CA GLU A 208 9.26 -0.46 -3.35
C GLU A 208 9.64 -1.35 -4.55
N SER A 209 8.67 -1.84 -5.31
CA SER A 209 8.91 -2.70 -6.46
C SER A 209 9.70 -1.99 -7.56
N VAL A 210 9.42 -0.72 -7.81
CA VAL A 210 10.18 0.10 -8.77
C VAL A 210 11.58 0.39 -8.25
N ASN A 211 11.70 0.72 -6.97
CA ASN A 211 12.98 1.05 -6.35
C ASN A 211 13.99 -0.10 -6.49
N ASN A 212 13.53 -1.35 -6.36
CA ASN A 212 14.35 -2.54 -6.55
C ASN A 212 14.94 -2.66 -7.97
N VAL A 213 14.33 -2.02 -8.98
CA VAL A 213 14.78 -2.09 -10.39
C VAL A 213 15.66 -0.90 -10.76
N ILE A 214 15.28 0.32 -10.36
CA ILE A 214 16.02 1.53 -10.73
C ILE A 214 17.27 1.76 -9.87
N GLY A 215 17.22 1.35 -8.60
CA GLY A 215 18.27 1.59 -7.60
C GLY A 215 18.17 2.95 -6.90
N ILE A 216 18.93 3.06 -5.80
CA ILE A 216 18.87 4.17 -4.83
C ILE A 216 19.24 5.53 -5.42
N GLU A 217 20.16 5.58 -6.39
CA GLU A 217 20.62 6.84 -6.99
C GLU A 217 19.49 7.59 -7.71
N LEU A 218 18.78 6.91 -8.61
CA LEU A 218 17.65 7.49 -9.36
C LEU A 218 16.44 7.75 -8.45
N LEU A 219 16.21 6.92 -7.43
CA LEU A 219 15.21 7.17 -6.40
C LEU A 219 15.42 8.56 -5.76
N SER A 220 16.65 8.86 -5.33
CA SER A 220 16.98 10.11 -4.64
C SER A 220 16.82 11.34 -5.54
N GLN A 221 17.12 11.24 -6.83
CA GLN A 221 17.09 12.36 -7.77
C GLN A 221 15.69 12.61 -8.33
N SER A 222 14.95 11.55 -8.65
CA SER A 222 13.69 11.65 -9.40
C SER A 222 12.45 11.51 -8.51
N LEU A 223 12.45 10.57 -7.55
CA LEU A 223 11.26 10.25 -6.75
C LEU A 223 11.17 11.08 -5.47
N LEU A 224 12.30 11.46 -4.85
CA LEU A 224 12.29 12.25 -3.62
C LEU A 224 11.47 13.56 -3.73
N PRO A 225 11.62 14.38 -4.79
CA PRO A 225 10.82 15.60 -4.90
C PRO A 225 9.31 15.32 -4.93
N ALA A 226 8.90 14.22 -5.57
CA ALA A 226 7.50 13.79 -5.60
C ALA A 226 7.03 13.30 -4.23
N ILE A 227 7.87 12.53 -3.51
CA ILE A 227 7.56 12.04 -2.15
C ILE A 227 7.38 13.21 -1.17
N VAL A 228 8.25 14.22 -1.23
CA VAL A 228 8.14 15.42 -0.39
C VAL A 228 6.85 16.19 -0.70
N GLN A 229 6.47 16.28 -1.98
CA GLN A 229 5.19 16.90 -2.36
C GLN A 229 3.98 16.10 -1.83
N LEU A 230 4.03 14.77 -1.88
CA LEU A 230 2.96 13.89 -1.39
C LEU A 230 2.83 13.87 0.13
N ALA A 231 3.92 14.13 0.82
CA ALA A 231 3.94 14.24 2.27
C ALA A 231 3.09 15.40 2.81
N GLU A 232 2.85 16.42 1.97
CA GLU A 232 2.02 17.58 2.26
C GLU A 232 0.69 17.54 1.48
N ASP A 233 0.32 16.39 0.93
CA ASP A 233 -0.89 16.23 0.12
C ASP A 233 -2.16 16.62 0.91
N LYS A 234 -3.12 17.24 0.23
CA LYS A 234 -4.41 17.64 0.82
C LYS A 234 -5.15 16.44 1.39
N GLN A 235 -5.09 15.29 0.71
CA GLN A 235 -5.74 14.07 1.13
C GLN A 235 -4.90 13.34 2.19
N TRP A 236 -5.41 13.28 3.41
CA TRP A 236 -4.69 12.68 4.53
C TRP A 236 -4.30 11.22 4.30
N ARG A 237 -5.11 10.43 3.58
CA ARG A 237 -4.75 9.04 3.23
C ARG A 237 -3.47 8.95 2.39
N VAL A 238 -3.20 9.94 1.53
CA VAL A 238 -1.96 10.02 0.75
C VAL A 238 -0.79 10.32 1.69
N ARG A 239 -0.94 11.30 2.60
CA ARG A 239 0.09 11.58 3.62
C ARG A 239 0.38 10.36 4.49
N LEU A 240 -0.66 9.64 4.90
CA LEU A 240 -0.52 8.39 5.68
C LEU A 240 0.30 7.34 4.92
N ALA A 241 0.00 7.12 3.64
CA ALA A 241 0.76 6.16 2.82
C ALA A 241 2.24 6.54 2.71
N ILE A 242 2.56 7.83 2.61
CA ILE A 242 3.94 8.32 2.64
C ILE A 242 4.59 8.06 4.01
N ILE A 243 3.90 8.35 5.12
CA ILE A 243 4.41 8.09 6.48
C ILE A 243 4.75 6.61 6.67
N GLU A 244 3.93 5.71 6.15
CA GLU A 244 4.18 4.27 6.25
C GLU A 244 5.36 3.82 5.39
N TYR A 245 5.65 4.53 4.29
CA TYR A 245 6.75 4.23 3.38
C TYR A 245 8.12 4.78 3.84
N VAL A 246 8.13 5.87 4.62
CA VAL A 246 9.37 6.54 5.08
C VAL A 246 10.39 5.63 5.78
N PRO A 247 10.04 4.66 6.65
CA PRO A 247 11.04 3.82 7.30
C PRO A 247 11.83 2.96 6.31
N LEU A 248 11.19 2.53 5.21
CA LEU A 248 11.85 1.80 4.14
C LEU A 248 12.81 2.71 3.37
N LEU A 249 12.41 3.95 3.07
CA LEU A 249 13.32 4.93 2.47
C LEU A 249 14.52 5.23 3.38
N ALA A 250 14.27 5.38 4.68
CA ALA A 250 15.28 5.68 5.68
C ALA A 250 16.32 4.56 5.79
N SER A 251 15.89 3.29 5.74
CA SER A 251 16.80 2.14 5.76
C SER A 251 17.64 2.01 4.48
N GLN A 252 17.11 2.46 3.33
CA GLN A 252 17.78 2.38 2.04
C GLN A 252 18.72 3.56 1.76
N LEU A 253 18.35 4.77 2.18
CA LEU A 253 19.11 6.01 1.91
C LEU A 253 20.10 6.35 3.04
N GLY A 254 19.92 5.77 4.22
CA GLY A 254 20.77 5.98 5.37
C GLY A 254 20.45 7.26 6.16
N VAL A 255 21.08 7.35 7.34
CA VAL A 255 20.77 8.37 8.35
C VAL A 255 21.09 9.80 7.92
N GLN A 256 22.24 10.01 7.26
CA GLN A 256 22.66 11.36 6.82
C GLN A 256 21.64 11.98 5.86
N PHE A 257 21.18 11.20 4.89
CA PHE A 257 20.18 11.65 3.93
C PHE A 257 18.84 11.94 4.61
N PHE A 258 18.41 11.06 5.53
CA PHE A 258 17.18 11.26 6.28
C PHE A 258 17.21 12.58 7.05
N ASP A 259 18.30 12.85 7.77
CA ASP A 259 18.45 14.07 8.57
C ASP A 259 18.39 15.33 7.72
N GLU A 260 19.00 15.33 6.54
CA GLU A 260 19.02 16.48 5.62
C GLU A 260 17.68 16.73 4.91
N LYS A 261 16.94 15.68 4.55
CA LYS A 261 15.81 15.78 3.61
C LYS A 261 14.45 15.44 4.18
N LEU A 262 14.36 14.53 5.14
CA LEU A 262 13.08 13.95 5.61
C LEU A 262 12.79 14.22 7.09
N SER A 263 13.80 14.58 7.89
CA SER A 263 13.64 14.81 9.34
C SER A 263 12.67 15.95 9.65
N SER A 264 12.76 17.08 8.93
CA SER A 264 11.83 18.22 9.12
C SER A 264 10.37 17.83 8.83
N LEU A 265 10.17 17.01 7.80
CA LEU A 265 8.86 16.52 7.38
C LEU A 265 8.26 15.55 8.41
N CYS A 266 9.06 14.64 8.95
CA CYS A 266 8.60 13.73 10.00
C CYS A 266 8.11 14.49 11.24
N MET A 267 8.76 15.61 11.56
CA MET A 267 8.37 16.47 12.66
C MET A 267 7.12 17.30 12.38
N SER A 268 6.88 17.69 11.13
CA SER A 268 5.66 18.44 10.78
C SER A 268 4.40 17.58 10.94
N TRP A 269 4.49 16.27 10.65
CA TRP A 269 3.35 15.34 10.81
C TRP A 269 2.90 15.13 12.26
N LEU A 270 3.78 15.32 13.25
CA LEU A 270 3.39 15.30 14.67
C LEU A 270 2.42 16.44 15.02
N GLY A 271 2.46 17.53 14.24
CA GLY A 271 1.55 18.65 14.32
C GLY A 271 0.38 18.60 13.33
N ASP A 272 0.18 17.51 12.58
CA ASP A 272 -0.86 17.43 11.55
C ASP A 272 -2.25 17.65 12.14
N THR A 273 -3.15 18.30 11.40
CA THR A 273 -4.55 18.51 11.82
C THR A 273 -5.33 17.21 12.08
N VAL A 274 -5.01 16.11 11.37
CA VAL A 274 -5.70 14.82 11.43
C VAL A 274 -5.04 13.92 12.48
N PHE A 275 -5.84 13.44 13.45
CA PHE A 275 -5.33 12.57 14.53
C PHE A 275 -4.61 11.31 14.01
N SER A 276 -5.18 10.62 13.03
CA SER A 276 -4.58 9.39 12.47
C SER A 276 -3.20 9.65 11.85
N ILE A 277 -2.94 10.86 11.34
CA ILE A 277 -1.61 11.23 10.85
C ILE A 277 -0.63 11.42 12.00
N ARG A 278 -1.05 12.09 13.07
CA ARG A 278 -0.20 12.27 14.26
C ARG A 278 0.14 10.93 14.91
N GLU A 279 -0.83 10.02 15.02
CA GLU A 279 -0.62 8.66 15.53
C GLU A 279 0.31 7.84 14.63
N ALA A 280 0.09 7.86 13.31
CA ALA A 280 0.98 7.19 12.37
C ALA A 280 2.40 7.78 12.41
N SER A 281 2.53 9.10 12.60
CA SER A 281 3.82 9.78 12.75
C SER A 281 4.55 9.31 14.02
N THR A 282 3.88 9.15 15.17
CA THR A 282 4.54 8.62 16.37
C THR A 282 5.01 7.17 16.18
N GLN A 283 4.22 6.35 15.48
CA GLN A 283 4.64 4.98 15.13
C GLN A 283 5.80 4.97 14.12
N ASN A 284 5.81 5.92 13.18
CA ASN A 284 6.90 6.11 12.24
C ASN A 284 8.20 6.47 12.96
N LEU A 285 8.18 7.38 13.93
CA LEU A 285 9.35 7.71 14.74
C LEU A 285 9.90 6.48 15.48
N LYS A 286 9.03 5.64 16.05
CA LYS A 286 9.45 4.37 16.68
C LYS A 286 10.19 3.48 15.68
N LYS A 287 9.62 3.26 14.49
CA LYS A 287 10.26 2.47 13.43
C LYS A 287 11.59 3.08 12.98
N LEU A 288 11.71 4.40 12.91
CA LEU A 288 12.97 5.07 12.58
C LEU A 288 14.02 4.88 13.67
N THR A 289 13.64 4.94 14.95
CA THR A 289 14.53 4.60 16.07
C THR A 289 15.00 3.16 16.00
N GLU A 290 14.16 2.23 15.52
CA GLU A 290 14.57 0.84 15.29
C GLU A 290 15.58 0.68 14.16
N VAL A 291 15.55 1.56 13.15
CA VAL A 291 16.46 1.53 11.99
C VAL A 291 17.78 2.21 12.31
N PHE A 292 17.75 3.40 12.92
CA PHE A 292 18.94 4.22 13.17
C PHE A 292 19.53 4.06 14.59
N GLY A 293 18.81 3.41 15.50
CA GLY A 293 19.25 3.16 16.86
C GLY A 293 18.83 4.24 17.87
N VAL A 294 19.02 3.89 19.14
CA VAL A 294 18.58 4.71 20.28
C VAL A 294 19.41 6.00 20.43
N GLU A 295 20.70 5.96 20.11
CA GLU A 295 21.59 7.13 20.19
C GLU A 295 21.12 8.22 19.22
N TRP A 296 20.85 7.85 17.96
CA TRP A 296 20.28 8.78 16.98
C TRP A 296 18.93 9.34 17.44
N ALA A 297 18.06 8.52 18.03
CA ALA A 297 16.78 9.00 18.52
C ALA A 297 16.94 10.02 19.66
N ASN A 298 17.90 9.81 20.55
CA ASN A 298 18.22 10.73 21.64
C ASN A 298 18.70 12.09 21.13
N ASP A 299 19.47 12.12 20.05
CA ASP A 299 20.02 13.36 19.51
C ASP A 299 19.04 14.09 18.57
N ALA A 300 18.35 13.35 17.71
CA ALA A 300 17.57 13.92 16.60
C ALA A 300 16.06 14.03 16.88
N ILE A 301 15.50 13.12 17.69
CA ILE A 301 14.03 12.94 17.82
C ILE A 301 13.54 13.41 19.18
N VAL A 302 14.12 12.90 20.27
CA VAL A 302 13.68 13.18 21.65
C VAL A 302 13.62 14.69 21.94
N PRO A 303 14.65 15.52 21.62
CA PRO A 303 14.61 16.95 21.92
C PRO A 303 13.45 17.66 21.22
N LYS A 304 13.12 17.23 19.99
CA LYS A 304 12.02 17.81 19.20
C LYS A 304 10.66 17.43 19.79
N VAL A 305 10.49 16.17 20.22
CA VAL A 305 9.27 15.71 20.90
C VAL A 305 9.06 16.43 22.23
N MET A 306 10.14 16.66 22.99
CA MET A 306 10.07 17.42 24.25
C MET A 306 9.73 18.90 24.02
N ALA A 307 10.26 19.52 22.96
CA ALA A 307 9.92 20.89 22.59
C ALA A 307 8.42 21.07 22.31
N MET A 308 7.77 20.09 21.65
CA MET A 308 6.32 20.10 21.42
C MET A 308 5.51 20.08 22.72
N GLY A 309 6.02 19.45 23.77
CA GLY A 309 5.37 19.40 25.09
C GLY A 309 5.26 20.77 25.75
N GLN A 310 6.02 21.76 25.28
CA GLN A 310 6.00 23.13 25.79
C GLN A 310 5.25 24.09 24.87
N HIS A 311 4.67 23.59 23.79
CA HIS A 311 4.05 24.41 22.76
C HIS A 311 2.71 25.00 23.25
N PRO A 312 2.38 26.26 22.90
CA PRO A 312 1.14 26.91 23.36
C PRO A 312 -0.13 26.21 22.86
N ASN A 313 -0.10 25.66 21.65
CA ASN A 313 -1.21 24.86 21.13
C ASN A 313 -1.23 23.47 21.79
N TYR A 314 -2.34 23.18 22.47
CA TYR A 314 -2.58 21.95 23.24
C TYR A 314 -2.47 20.67 22.40
N LEU A 315 -2.73 20.73 21.09
CA LEU A 315 -2.62 19.56 20.21
C LEU A 315 -1.21 19.00 20.20
N TYR A 316 -0.18 19.86 20.18
CA TYR A 316 1.22 19.42 20.21
C TYR A 316 1.58 18.79 21.55
N ARG A 317 1.11 19.39 22.67
CA ARG A 317 1.35 18.83 24.01
C ARG A 317 0.68 17.48 24.20
N MET A 318 -0.53 17.32 23.66
CA MET A 318 -1.23 16.04 23.64
C MET A 318 -0.50 15.02 22.73
N THR A 319 0.01 15.43 21.57
CA THR A 319 0.84 14.55 20.72
C THR A 319 2.12 14.13 21.43
N THR A 320 2.75 15.00 22.23
CA THR A 320 3.90 14.62 23.05
C THR A 320 3.56 13.45 23.96
N CYS A 321 2.42 13.44 24.64
CA CYS A 321 1.98 12.29 25.46
C CYS A 321 1.90 10.99 24.64
N PHE A 322 1.34 11.04 23.42
CA PHE A 322 1.27 9.85 22.55
C PHE A 322 2.64 9.41 22.02
N ALA A 323 3.50 10.37 21.67
CA ALA A 323 4.84 10.12 21.17
C ALA A 323 5.69 9.45 22.25
N VAL A 324 5.67 9.93 23.49
CA VAL A 324 6.46 9.33 24.57
C VAL A 324 6.02 7.91 24.88
N SER A 325 4.70 7.64 24.89
CA SER A 325 4.18 6.29 25.11
C SER A 325 4.57 5.33 23.99
N THR A 326 4.56 5.82 22.75
CA THR A 326 4.90 5.01 21.57
C THR A 326 6.40 4.75 21.48
N LEU A 327 7.22 5.75 21.80
CA LEU A 327 8.68 5.67 21.72
C LEU A 327 9.31 4.93 22.90
N ALA A 328 8.68 4.90 24.07
CA ALA A 328 9.28 4.34 25.29
C ALA A 328 9.97 2.96 25.11
N PRO A 329 9.37 1.97 24.41
CA PRO A 329 10.04 0.67 24.21
C PRO A 329 11.34 0.75 23.38
N ALA A 330 11.48 1.78 22.56
CA ALA A 330 12.63 2.05 21.69
C ALA A 330 13.72 2.89 22.36
N LEU A 331 13.48 3.39 23.58
CA LEU A 331 14.41 4.26 24.31
C LEU A 331 15.12 3.49 25.44
N SER A 332 16.28 4.00 25.85
CA SER A 332 17.00 3.49 27.01
C SER A 332 16.45 4.08 28.31
N LEU A 333 16.76 3.44 29.42
CA LEU A 333 16.34 3.89 30.75
C LEU A 333 16.80 5.31 31.05
N ASP A 334 18.04 5.63 30.70
CA ASP A 334 18.62 6.96 30.93
C ASP A 334 17.88 8.05 30.16
N VAL A 335 17.49 7.78 28.91
CA VAL A 335 16.74 8.76 28.10
C VAL A 335 15.34 8.98 28.68
N ILE A 336 14.68 7.91 29.14
CA ILE A 336 13.37 8.02 29.79
C ILE A 336 13.49 8.86 31.06
N GLU A 337 14.45 8.54 31.93
CA GLU A 337 14.66 9.24 33.19
C GLU A 337 15.04 10.72 33.01
N GLN A 338 15.94 11.03 32.08
CA GLN A 338 16.50 12.38 31.94
C GLN A 338 15.68 13.31 31.06
N SER A 339 14.92 12.79 30.09
CA SER A 339 14.18 13.60 29.13
C SER A 339 12.67 13.44 29.26
N ILE A 340 12.18 12.20 29.28
CA ILE A 340 10.74 11.91 29.22
C ILE A 340 10.06 12.23 30.54
N ILE A 341 10.61 11.77 31.67
CA ILE A 341 10.02 11.99 33.00
C ILE A 341 9.88 13.48 33.32
N PRO A 342 10.91 14.35 33.18
CA PRO A 342 10.77 15.78 33.46
C PRO A 342 9.70 16.47 32.61
N MET A 343 9.52 16.04 31.35
CA MET A 343 8.47 16.57 30.50
C MET A 343 7.09 16.11 30.96
N MET A 344 6.93 14.85 31.37
CA MET A 344 5.67 14.37 31.95
C MET A 344 5.33 15.10 33.24
N ASP A 345 6.29 15.30 34.13
CA ASP A 345 6.11 16.02 35.40
C ASP A 345 5.61 17.46 35.17
N LYS A 346 6.08 18.10 34.08
CA LYS A 346 5.56 19.41 33.66
C LYS A 346 4.10 19.32 33.18
N LEU A 347 3.77 18.34 32.33
CA LEU A 347 2.41 18.18 31.77
C LEU A 347 1.37 17.67 32.79
N VAL A 348 1.78 17.05 33.89
CA VAL A 348 0.90 16.74 35.04
C VAL A 348 0.17 17.99 35.52
N ASN A 349 0.80 19.15 35.37
CA ASN A 349 0.27 20.45 35.81
C ASN A 349 -0.40 21.24 34.69
N ASP A 350 -0.69 20.65 33.53
CA ASP A 350 -1.32 21.36 32.43
C ASP A 350 -2.72 21.85 32.80
N ASP A 351 -3.08 23.06 32.39
CA ASP A 351 -4.41 23.63 32.68
C ASP A 351 -5.55 22.82 32.05
N ILE A 352 -5.27 22.10 30.95
CA ILE A 352 -6.27 21.35 30.19
C ILE A 352 -6.39 19.92 30.74
N PRO A 353 -7.56 19.49 31.26
CA PRO A 353 -7.76 18.14 31.79
C PRO A 353 -7.45 17.03 30.77
N ASN A 354 -7.76 17.29 29.49
CA ASN A 354 -7.47 16.37 28.39
C ASN A 354 -5.98 16.03 28.25
N ILE A 355 -5.09 16.97 28.60
CA ILE A 355 -3.65 16.70 28.63
C ILE A 355 -3.31 15.89 29.88
N ARG A 356 -3.81 16.31 31.05
CA ARG A 356 -3.53 15.63 32.34
C ARG A 356 -3.96 14.16 32.35
N PHE A 357 -5.12 13.81 31.80
CA PHE A 357 -5.51 12.40 31.73
C PHE A 357 -4.68 11.62 30.71
N ASN A 358 -4.22 12.26 29.63
CA ASN A 358 -3.30 11.61 28.69
C ASN A 358 -1.92 11.40 29.31
N VAL A 359 -1.47 12.28 30.21
CA VAL A 359 -0.27 12.04 31.03
C VAL A 359 -0.46 10.81 31.93
N ALA A 360 -1.62 10.65 32.57
CA ALA A 360 -1.93 9.44 33.35
C ALA A 360 -1.87 8.16 32.48
N LYS A 361 -2.46 8.19 31.28
CA LYS A 361 -2.35 7.08 30.31
C LYS A 361 -0.89 6.81 29.92
N SER A 362 -0.12 7.87 29.67
CA SER A 362 1.28 7.76 29.30
C SER A 362 2.13 7.16 30.41
N TYR A 363 1.91 7.55 31.66
CA TYR A 363 2.55 6.92 32.82
C TYR A 363 2.19 5.44 32.93
N GLY A 364 0.93 5.04 32.67
CA GLY A 364 0.55 3.63 32.62
C GLY A 364 1.37 2.83 31.60
N GLN A 365 1.60 3.39 30.41
CA GLN A 365 2.45 2.77 29.39
C GLN A 365 3.94 2.77 29.78
N LEU A 366 4.44 3.87 30.33
CA LEU A 366 5.82 3.98 30.82
C LEU A 366 6.11 2.97 31.92
N ILE A 367 5.18 2.75 32.86
CA ILE A 367 5.29 1.69 33.88
C ILE A 367 5.43 0.32 33.21
N ASN A 368 4.60 0.01 32.22
CA ASN A 368 4.67 -1.27 31.50
C ASN A 368 6.02 -1.46 30.80
N THR A 369 6.56 -0.40 30.17
CA THR A 369 7.88 -0.42 29.54
C THR A 369 9.00 -0.58 30.57
N LEU A 370 9.01 0.25 31.63
CA LEU A 370 10.06 0.27 32.66
C LEU A 370 10.17 -1.07 33.40
N LYS A 371 9.05 -1.78 33.61
CA LYS A 371 9.05 -3.14 34.16
C LYS A 371 9.81 -4.16 33.32
N GLN A 372 9.95 -3.93 32.02
CA GLN A 372 10.64 -4.82 31.10
C GLN A 372 12.05 -4.32 30.75
N LEU A 373 12.33 -3.04 31.01
CA LEU A 373 13.52 -2.36 30.54
C LEU A 373 14.78 -2.81 31.30
N PRO A 374 15.83 -3.28 30.60
CA PRO A 374 17.09 -3.67 31.22
C PRO A 374 17.90 -2.43 31.66
N GLU A 375 18.96 -2.63 32.44
CA GLU A 375 19.86 -1.54 32.85
C GLU A 375 20.59 -0.91 31.65
N GLN A 376 20.90 -1.70 30.62
CA GLN A 376 21.48 -1.25 29.36
C GLN A 376 20.70 -1.81 28.17
N GLY A 377 20.44 -0.97 27.18
CA GLY A 377 19.68 -1.33 25.98
C GLY A 377 18.23 -0.83 26.01
N THR A 378 17.36 -1.48 25.25
CA THR A 378 15.95 -1.08 25.04
C THR A 378 15.04 -2.32 25.08
N VAL A 379 13.74 -2.13 25.29
CA VAL A 379 12.77 -3.24 25.25
C VAL A 379 12.74 -3.89 23.86
N ILE A 380 12.76 -3.07 22.80
CA ILE A 380 12.74 -3.59 21.43
C ILE A 380 13.96 -4.46 21.12
N ALA A 381 15.13 -4.12 21.65
CA ALA A 381 16.33 -4.96 21.47
C ALA A 381 16.15 -6.34 22.12
N LEU A 382 15.49 -6.41 23.28
CA LEU A 382 15.17 -7.68 23.95
C LEU A 382 14.13 -8.50 23.17
N GLU A 383 13.07 -7.84 22.67
CA GLU A 383 12.04 -8.47 21.84
C GLU A 383 12.66 -9.09 20.58
N LYS A 384 13.56 -8.36 19.90
CA LYS A 384 14.29 -8.87 18.72
C LYS A 384 15.21 -10.04 19.06
N ALA A 385 15.74 -10.10 20.28
CA ALA A 385 16.57 -11.21 20.76
C ALA A 385 15.76 -12.41 21.29
N GLY A 386 14.43 -12.30 21.41
CA GLY A 386 13.58 -13.33 22.00
C GLY A 386 13.78 -13.51 23.51
N THR A 387 14.36 -12.51 24.19
CA THR A 387 14.67 -12.56 25.62
C THR A 387 13.59 -11.82 26.41
N PRO A 388 13.00 -12.41 27.47
CA PRO A 388 12.02 -11.72 28.30
C PRO A 388 12.67 -10.56 29.07
N GLY A 389 12.03 -9.39 29.06
CA GLY A 389 12.43 -8.25 29.89
C GLY A 389 12.13 -8.50 31.36
N GLN A 390 13.14 -8.33 32.22
CA GLN A 390 13.03 -8.57 33.67
C GLN A 390 13.02 -7.28 34.50
N GLY A 391 13.13 -6.11 33.84
CA GLY A 391 13.26 -4.83 34.52
C GLY A 391 14.61 -4.69 35.24
N CYS A 392 14.81 -3.57 35.93
CA CYS A 392 15.95 -3.38 36.83
C CYS A 392 15.56 -2.52 38.03
N GLN A 393 16.41 -2.51 39.06
CA GLN A 393 16.16 -1.71 40.26
C GLN A 393 16.04 -0.22 39.92
N LYS A 394 16.90 0.28 39.02
CA LYS A 394 16.87 1.68 38.58
C LYS A 394 15.53 2.04 37.91
N ALA A 395 14.96 1.16 37.09
CA ALA A 395 13.64 1.38 36.49
C ALA A 395 12.52 1.37 37.55
N THR A 396 12.62 0.50 38.55
CA THR A 396 11.68 0.45 39.70
C THR A 396 11.75 1.73 40.53
N ASP A 397 12.94 2.27 40.73
CA ASP A 397 13.16 3.54 41.40
C ASP A 397 12.52 4.71 40.64
N VAL A 398 12.64 4.75 39.31
CA VAL A 398 11.97 5.77 38.48
C VAL A 398 10.44 5.69 38.62
N ILE A 399 9.87 4.47 38.62
CA ILE A 399 8.43 4.29 38.81
C ILE A 399 8.00 4.82 40.19
N THR A 400 8.67 4.36 41.25
CA THR A 400 8.26 4.63 42.63
C THR A 400 8.51 6.07 43.07
N LYS A 401 9.62 6.68 42.64
CA LYS A 401 10.04 8.02 43.07
C LYS A 401 9.51 9.13 42.18
N SER A 402 9.28 8.87 40.88
CA SER A 402 8.90 9.92 39.91
C SER A 402 7.48 9.75 39.37
N ILE A 403 7.07 8.52 39.02
CA ILE A 403 5.76 8.28 38.37
C ILE A 403 4.61 8.19 39.39
N LEU A 404 4.75 7.35 40.42
CA LEU A 404 3.66 7.13 41.39
C LEU A 404 3.20 8.39 42.12
N PRO A 405 4.10 9.28 42.62
CA PRO A 405 3.65 10.51 43.29
C PRO A 405 2.82 11.43 42.37
N ASN A 406 3.15 11.46 41.08
CA ASN A 406 2.39 12.22 40.10
C ASN A 406 1.04 11.57 39.78
N LEU A 407 0.96 10.24 39.76
CA LEU A 407 -0.32 9.55 39.63
C LEU A 407 -1.22 9.76 40.86
N GLU A 408 -0.65 9.72 42.07
CA GLU A 408 -1.39 10.03 43.32
C GLU A 408 -1.94 11.46 43.29
N LYS A 409 -1.16 12.41 42.79
CA LYS A 409 -1.63 13.77 42.56
C LYS A 409 -2.81 13.82 41.59
N LEU A 410 -2.72 13.13 40.45
CA LEU A 410 -3.79 13.09 39.43
C LEU A 410 -5.04 12.33 39.91
N GLN A 411 -4.92 11.40 40.86
CA GLN A 411 -6.08 10.75 41.49
C GLN A 411 -6.93 11.71 42.34
N GLN A 412 -6.34 12.84 42.73
CA GLN A 412 -7.01 13.92 43.47
C GLN A 412 -7.43 15.09 42.56
N ASP A 413 -7.30 14.95 41.23
CA ASP A 413 -7.68 15.98 40.26
C ASP A 413 -9.18 16.28 40.32
N ASP A 414 -9.60 17.49 39.95
CA ASP A 414 -11.02 17.88 39.92
C ASP A 414 -11.79 17.19 38.77
N ASP A 415 -11.10 16.82 37.69
CA ASP A 415 -11.69 16.18 36.52
C ASP A 415 -11.87 14.66 36.71
N VAL A 416 -13.04 14.14 36.32
CA VAL A 416 -13.41 12.72 36.51
C VAL A 416 -12.54 11.79 35.67
N ASP A 417 -12.25 12.16 34.42
CA ASP A 417 -11.48 11.32 33.50
C ASP A 417 -10.02 11.27 33.95
N VAL A 418 -9.47 12.39 34.43
CA VAL A 418 -8.12 12.43 35.00
C VAL A 418 -8.00 11.46 36.18
N ARG A 419 -8.93 11.51 37.14
CA ARG A 419 -8.94 10.59 38.29
C ARG A 419 -9.06 9.13 37.86
N TYR A 420 -9.95 8.83 36.91
CA TYR A 420 -10.17 7.49 36.40
C TYR A 420 -8.88 6.90 35.80
N PHE A 421 -8.27 7.60 34.83
CA PHE A 421 -7.07 7.10 34.17
C PHE A 421 -5.85 7.05 35.10
N ALA A 422 -5.73 7.97 36.06
CA ALA A 422 -4.67 7.93 37.07
C ALA A 422 -4.82 6.74 38.02
N THR A 423 -6.04 6.40 38.41
CA THR A 423 -6.33 5.23 39.25
C THR A 423 -5.99 3.94 38.50
N THR A 424 -6.43 3.79 37.24
CA THR A 424 -6.11 2.63 36.41
C THR A 424 -4.60 2.49 36.19
N ALA A 425 -3.89 3.58 35.90
CA ALA A 425 -2.45 3.54 35.68
C ALA A 425 -1.66 3.13 36.93
N ALA A 426 -2.07 3.57 38.12
CA ALA A 426 -1.44 3.18 39.38
C ALA A 426 -1.68 1.71 39.74
N GLN A 427 -2.92 1.22 39.55
CA GLN A 427 -3.28 -0.19 39.78
C GLN A 427 -2.42 -1.15 38.96
N ASN A 428 -2.12 -0.80 37.70
CA ASN A 428 -1.24 -1.60 36.85
C ASN A 428 0.13 -1.88 37.49
N PHE A 429 0.67 -0.98 38.33
CA PHE A 429 1.91 -1.23 39.06
C PHE A 429 1.68 -2.13 40.29
N THR A 430 0.64 -1.84 41.07
CA THR A 430 0.35 -2.54 42.32
C THR A 430 0.02 -4.03 42.13
N ASP A 431 -0.80 -4.35 41.12
CA ASP A 431 -1.20 -5.74 40.84
C ASP A 431 0.00 -6.61 40.43
N ALA A 432 1.00 -6.01 39.79
CA ALA A 432 2.21 -6.71 39.35
C ALA A 432 3.27 -6.89 40.46
N MET A 433 3.15 -6.19 41.60
CA MET A 433 4.01 -6.47 42.77
C MET A 433 3.45 -7.60 43.66
N GLN A 434 2.21 -8.03 43.42
CA GLN A 434 1.53 -9.09 44.17
C GLN A 434 1.59 -10.47 43.49
N THR A 435 2.00 -10.52 42.21
CA THR A 435 2.34 -11.72 41.44
C THR A 435 3.84 -11.88 41.32
#